data_AF-A0A438M5Y8-F1
#
_entry.id   AF-A0A438M5Y8-F1
#
_cell.length_a   1.000
_cell.length_b   1.000
_cell.length_c   1.000
_cell.angle_alpha   90.00
_cell.angle_beta   90.00
_cell.angle_gamma   90.00
#
_symmetry.space_group_name_H-M   'P 1'
#
loop_
_entity.id
_entity.type
_entity.pdbx_description
1 polymer ?
#
loop_
_entity_poly.entity_id
_entity_poly.type
_entity_poly.pdbx_seq_one_letter_code
_entity_poly.pdbx_strand_id
1 'polypeptide(L)'
;MEAKYGNFVLLATVLVDAEVSEYGQALDYTPCIDCKLCVAACPVGAISKDGDFDFFACTTHNYREFMSGFTDWAQTVADSQDAADYRSRVTDSENASMWQSLASPPGYKSGYCMAVCPGGEDVLGPYLEDRKTFMDTVLRPLQDKKETLYVLPGSHAQEYAQRRFPHKPVKEVTGGWQPPAERPTSS
;
A
#
# COMPACT_ATOMS: atom_id res chain seq x y z
N MET A 1 18.71 -9.10 5.62
CA MET A 1 17.36 -9.70 5.55
C MET A 1 17.45 -11.07 6.19
N GLU A 2 16.67 -11.36 7.22
CA GLU A 2 16.60 -12.71 7.78
C GLU A 2 15.62 -13.53 6.91
N ALA A 3 16.15 -14.38 6.04
CA ALA A 3 15.36 -15.16 5.08
C ALA A 3 14.29 -16.05 5.73
N LYS A 4 14.50 -16.42 7.00
CA LYS A 4 13.54 -17.10 7.85
C LYS A 4 12.15 -16.43 7.86
N TYR A 5 12.12 -15.10 7.96
CA TYR A 5 10.89 -14.33 8.14
C TYR A 5 10.33 -13.74 6.84
N GLY A 6 10.98 -13.96 5.69
CA GLY A 6 10.51 -13.48 4.39
C GLY A 6 10.23 -11.97 4.39
N ASN A 7 8.99 -11.60 4.03
CA ASN A 7 8.52 -10.21 3.94
C ASN A 7 7.98 -9.62 5.26
N PHE A 8 8.06 -10.36 6.38
CA PHE A 8 7.55 -9.92 7.69
C PHE A 8 8.56 -9.06 8.47
N VAL A 9 9.57 -8.52 7.79
CA VAL A 9 10.61 -7.68 8.39
C VAL A 9 10.47 -6.26 7.87
N LEU A 10 10.17 -5.32 8.78
CA LEU A 10 10.27 -3.88 8.49
C LEU A 10 11.63 -3.39 8.98
N LEU A 11 12.51 -3.03 8.05
CA LEU A 11 13.81 -2.42 8.37
C LEU A 11 13.67 -0.90 8.33
N ALA A 12 13.87 -0.27 9.48
CA ALA A 12 14.01 1.18 9.60
C ALA A 12 15.34 1.48 10.29
N THR A 13 16.11 2.41 9.75
CA THR A 13 17.38 2.84 10.35
C THR A 13 17.44 4.37 10.28
N VAL A 14 17.61 5.00 11.43
CA VAL A 14 17.87 6.43 11.55
C VAL A 14 19.25 6.56 12.18
N LEU A 15 20.21 7.00 11.39
CA LEU A 15 21.57 7.27 11.84
C LEU A 15 21.69 8.78 12.08
N VAL A 16 22.06 9.18 13.29
CA VAL A 16 22.34 10.58 13.62
C VAL A 16 23.69 10.63 14.33
N ASP A 17 24.62 11.40 13.78
CA ASP A 17 25.93 11.71 14.38
C ASP A 17 26.77 10.48 14.77
N ALA A 18 26.67 9.40 13.98
CA ALA A 18 27.47 8.19 14.14
C ALA A 18 28.02 7.72 12.79
N GLU A 19 29.28 7.28 12.77
CA GLU A 19 29.88 6.65 11.60
C GLU A 19 29.41 5.19 11.49
N VAL A 20 28.97 4.77 10.29
CA VAL A 20 28.68 3.36 10.02
C VAL A 20 30.01 2.62 9.90
N SER A 21 30.33 1.79 10.90
CA SER A 21 31.62 1.08 10.97
C SER A 21 31.78 0.04 9.87
N GLU A 22 30.71 -0.70 9.57
CA GLU A 22 30.70 -1.76 8.55
C GLU A 22 29.31 -1.86 7.90
N TYR A 23 29.29 -2.07 6.59
CA TYR A 23 28.07 -2.39 5.87
C TYR A 23 27.80 -3.90 5.94
N GLY A 24 26.55 -4.27 6.14
CA GLY A 24 26.13 -5.66 5.94
C GLY A 24 26.35 -6.11 4.50
N GLN A 25 26.52 -7.42 4.29
CA GLN A 25 26.59 -7.99 2.95
C GLN A 25 25.18 -8.26 2.41
N ALA A 26 25.01 -8.07 1.09
CA ALA A 26 23.81 -8.53 0.41
C ALA A 26 23.70 -10.06 0.55
N LEU A 27 22.47 -10.57 0.58
CA LEU A 27 22.25 -12.01 0.47
C LEU A 27 22.76 -12.50 -0.88
N ASP A 28 23.40 -13.67 -0.90
CA ASP A 28 23.87 -14.35 -2.10
C ASP A 28 22.74 -15.09 -2.84
N TYR A 29 21.52 -15.06 -2.30
CA TYR A 29 20.31 -15.60 -2.92
C TYR A 29 19.09 -14.71 -2.71
N THR A 30 18.04 -14.95 -3.50
CA THR A 30 16.72 -14.31 -3.36
C THR A 30 15.74 -15.25 -2.66
N PRO A 31 15.07 -14.83 -1.56
CA PRO A 31 13.99 -15.61 -0.94
C PRO A 31 12.71 -15.70 -1.80
N CYS A 32 12.61 -14.90 -2.86
CA CYS A 32 11.48 -14.93 -3.76
C CYS A 32 11.45 -16.25 -4.56
N ILE A 33 10.30 -16.91 -4.57
CA ILE A 33 10.07 -18.18 -5.30
C ILE A 33 9.25 -18.00 -6.60
N ASP A 34 9.17 -16.77 -7.11
CA ASP A 34 8.44 -16.43 -8.34
C ASP A 34 6.95 -16.86 -8.40
N CYS A 35 6.30 -17.02 -7.25
CA CYS A 35 4.89 -17.42 -7.17
C CYS A 35 3.89 -16.39 -7.73
N LYS A 36 4.30 -15.12 -7.89
CA LYS A 36 3.50 -13.97 -8.33
C LYS A 36 2.21 -13.70 -7.54
N LEU A 37 2.10 -14.22 -6.31
CA LEU A 37 0.94 -14.02 -5.44
C LEU A 37 0.76 -12.54 -5.06
N CYS A 38 1.86 -11.83 -4.77
CA CYS A 38 1.83 -10.39 -4.48
C CYS A 38 1.26 -9.55 -5.63
N VAL A 39 1.60 -9.89 -6.88
CA VAL A 39 1.07 -9.28 -8.10
C VAL A 39 -0.43 -9.57 -8.24
N ALA A 40 -0.84 -10.81 -7.97
CA ALA A 40 -2.24 -11.21 -8.06
C ALA A 40 -3.11 -10.60 -6.95
N ALA A 41 -2.54 -10.33 -5.78
CA ALA A 41 -3.25 -9.80 -4.62
C ALA A 41 -3.34 -8.27 -4.62
N CYS A 42 -2.40 -7.55 -5.23
CA CYS A 42 -2.38 -6.09 -5.19
C CYS A 42 -3.63 -5.49 -5.87
N PRO A 43 -4.50 -4.78 -5.14
CA PRO A 43 -5.78 -4.34 -5.69
C PRO A 43 -5.64 -3.17 -6.68
N VAL A 44 -4.51 -2.47 -6.63
CA VAL A 44 -4.20 -1.29 -7.45
C VAL A 44 -3.08 -1.53 -8.46
N GLY A 45 -2.60 -2.78 -8.59
CA GLY A 45 -1.62 -3.15 -9.61
C GLY A 45 -0.25 -2.50 -9.43
N ALA A 46 0.13 -2.16 -8.19
CA ALA A 46 1.39 -1.48 -7.90
C ALA A 46 2.65 -2.36 -8.07
N ILE A 47 2.50 -3.68 -8.25
CA ILE A 47 3.62 -4.62 -8.43
C ILE A 47 3.46 -5.31 -9.78
N SER A 48 4.45 -5.21 -10.65
CA SER A 48 4.47 -5.88 -11.96
C SER A 48 4.98 -7.32 -11.86
N LYS A 49 4.75 -8.12 -12.91
CA LYS A 49 5.25 -9.51 -12.98
C LYS A 49 6.77 -9.59 -13.01
N ASP A 50 7.40 -8.55 -13.55
CA ASP A 50 8.85 -8.45 -13.75
C ASP A 50 9.55 -7.81 -12.53
N GLY A 51 8.78 -7.40 -11.52
CA GLY A 51 9.29 -6.88 -10.24
C GLY A 51 9.25 -5.36 -10.11
N ASP A 52 8.82 -4.63 -11.14
CA ASP A 52 8.65 -3.18 -11.06
C ASP A 52 7.60 -2.81 -10.01
N PHE A 53 7.84 -1.69 -9.31
CA PHE A 53 6.99 -1.21 -8.24
C PHE A 53 6.56 0.25 -8.46
N ASP A 54 5.25 0.47 -8.58
CA ASP A 54 4.65 1.80 -8.62
C ASP A 54 4.40 2.30 -7.20
N PHE A 55 5.36 3.10 -6.70
CA PHE A 55 5.31 3.68 -5.37
C PHE A 55 4.08 4.58 -5.17
N PHE A 56 3.72 5.39 -6.17
CA PHE A 56 2.60 6.33 -6.04
C PHE A 56 1.25 5.61 -6.00
N ALA A 57 1.08 4.55 -6.81
CA ALA A 57 -0.10 3.70 -6.73
C ALA A 57 -0.21 3.03 -5.35
N CYS A 58 0.89 2.47 -4.84
CA CYS A 58 0.90 1.80 -3.55
C CYS A 58 0.60 2.76 -2.40
N THR A 59 1.32 3.89 -2.31
CA THR A 59 1.16 4.83 -1.18
C THR A 59 -0.21 5.51 -1.19
N THR A 60 -0.77 5.81 -2.37
CA THR A 60 -2.09 6.46 -2.48
C THR A 60 -3.19 5.58 -1.89
N HIS A 61 -3.11 4.26 -2.11
CA HIS A 61 -4.09 3.32 -1.59
C HIS A 61 -3.72 2.79 -0.20
N ASN A 62 -2.55 2.16 -0.08
CA ASN A 62 -2.14 1.42 1.11
C ASN A 62 -1.89 2.33 2.30
N TYR A 63 -1.37 3.54 2.05
CA TYR A 63 -1.01 4.51 3.09
C TYR A 63 -2.02 5.67 3.13
N ARG A 64 -3.29 5.41 2.79
CA ARG A 64 -4.36 6.42 2.74
C ARG A 64 -4.55 7.17 4.06
N GLU A 65 -4.15 6.60 5.19
CA GLU A 65 -4.26 7.24 6.51
C GLU A 65 -2.91 7.75 7.06
N PHE A 66 -1.84 7.67 6.27
CA PHE A 66 -0.54 8.23 6.65
C PHE A 66 -0.50 9.72 6.31
N MET A 67 0.65 10.37 6.53
CA MET A 67 0.84 11.82 6.38
C MET A 67 0.26 12.42 5.09
N SER A 68 0.52 11.80 3.93
CA SER A 68 0.03 12.33 2.66
C SER A 68 -1.49 12.20 2.54
N GLY A 69 -2.06 11.06 2.96
CA GLY A 69 -3.50 10.86 2.98
C GLY A 69 -4.24 11.69 4.04
N PHE A 70 -3.62 11.99 5.17
CA PHE A 70 -4.13 12.98 6.13
C PHE A 70 -4.19 14.37 5.49
N THR A 71 -3.14 14.76 4.75
CA THR A 71 -3.10 16.04 4.04
C THR A 71 -4.23 16.14 2.99
N ASP A 72 -4.43 15.10 2.19
CA ASP A 72 -5.55 15.00 1.24
C ASP A 72 -6.93 15.12 1.92
N TRP A 73 -7.10 14.46 3.07
CA TRP A 73 -8.32 14.56 3.86
C TRP A 73 -8.54 15.97 4.43
N ALA A 74 -7.48 16.60 4.96
CA ALA A 74 -7.55 17.96 5.50
C ALA A 74 -7.82 19.00 4.39
N GLN A 75 -7.25 18.83 3.21
CA GLN A 75 -7.57 19.64 2.02
C GLN A 75 -9.04 19.47 1.63
N THR A 76 -9.55 18.24 1.64
CA THR A 76 -10.98 18.00 1.38
C THR A 76 -11.89 18.72 2.38
N VAL A 77 -11.50 18.78 3.66
CA VAL A 77 -12.21 19.58 4.67
C VAL A 77 -12.17 21.07 4.33
N ALA A 78 -11.00 21.60 3.99
CA ALA A 78 -10.80 23.03 3.68
C ALA A 78 -11.51 23.48 2.40
N ASP A 79 -11.56 22.61 1.39
CA ASP A 79 -12.18 22.88 0.09
C ASP A 79 -13.71 22.67 0.10
N SER A 80 -14.27 22.09 1.17
CA SER A 80 -15.71 21.87 1.31
C SER A 80 -16.43 23.17 1.68
N GLN A 81 -17.55 23.45 1.00
CA GLN A 81 -18.34 24.66 1.26
C GLN A 81 -19.04 24.63 2.62
N ASP A 82 -19.55 23.46 3.00
CA ASP A 82 -20.25 23.22 4.25
C ASP A 82 -20.19 21.73 4.66
N ALA A 83 -20.88 21.39 5.77
CA ALA A 83 -20.90 20.03 6.29
C ALA A 83 -21.61 19.02 5.36
N ALA A 84 -22.56 19.45 4.55
CA ALA A 84 -23.26 18.57 3.61
C ALA A 84 -22.38 18.26 2.39
N ASP A 85 -21.68 19.28 1.85
CA ASP A 85 -20.67 19.12 0.80
C ASP A 85 -19.57 18.16 1.26
N TYR A 86 -19.01 18.37 2.46
CA TYR A 86 -17.99 17.50 3.04
C TYR A 86 -18.45 16.03 3.13
N ARG A 87 -19.65 15.77 3.66
CA ARG A 87 -20.19 14.41 3.80
C ARG A 87 -20.50 13.74 2.47
N SER A 88 -20.72 14.52 1.40
CA SER A 88 -20.84 13.98 0.04
C SER A 88 -19.48 13.50 -0.51
N ARG A 89 -18.38 14.09 -0.03
CA ARG A 89 -17.00 13.80 -0.46
C ARG A 89 -16.28 12.79 0.40
N VAL A 90 -16.57 12.73 1.71
CA VAL A 90 -15.93 11.82 2.67
C VAL A 90 -17.01 11.08 3.44
N THR A 91 -17.03 9.76 3.31
CA THR A 91 -18.02 8.90 3.95
C THR A 91 -17.77 8.77 5.46
N ASP A 92 -18.80 8.37 6.22
CA ASP A 92 -18.66 8.13 7.67
C ASP A 92 -17.62 7.05 7.99
N SER A 93 -17.48 6.03 7.13
CA SER A 93 -16.47 4.98 7.29
C SER A 93 -15.04 5.50 7.04
N GLU A 94 -14.86 6.41 6.08
CA GLU A 94 -13.59 7.10 5.87
C GLU A 94 -13.21 7.98 7.06
N ASN A 95 -14.18 8.73 7.60
CA ASN A 95 -13.97 9.54 8.79
C ASN A 95 -13.62 8.70 10.01
N ALA A 96 -14.32 7.58 10.23
CA ALA A 96 -13.98 6.66 11.31
C ALA A 96 -12.56 6.08 11.15
N SER A 97 -12.19 5.70 9.92
CA SER A 97 -10.85 5.17 9.61
C SER A 97 -9.74 6.20 9.85
N MET A 98 -9.95 7.44 9.41
CA MET A 98 -9.02 8.54 9.64
C MET A 98 -8.91 8.88 11.13
N TRP A 99 -10.04 9.02 11.82
CA TRP A 99 -10.07 9.27 13.26
C TRP A 99 -9.32 8.20 14.06
N GLN A 100 -9.54 6.90 13.76
CA GLN A 100 -8.82 5.80 14.39
C GLN A 100 -7.31 5.89 14.14
N SER A 101 -6.91 6.22 12.92
CA SER A 101 -5.49 6.33 12.52
C SER A 101 -4.78 7.57 13.08
N LEU A 102 -5.53 8.54 13.62
CA LEU A 102 -4.98 9.66 14.38
C LEU A 102 -4.85 9.33 15.88
N ALA A 103 -5.70 8.43 16.39
CA ALA A 103 -5.70 8.00 17.79
C ALA A 103 -4.78 6.80 18.07
N SER A 104 -4.32 6.11 17.04
CA SER A 104 -3.44 4.93 17.09
C SER A 104 -2.50 4.95 15.88
N PRO A 105 -1.40 4.19 15.85
CA PRO A 105 -0.52 4.15 14.68
C PRO A 105 -1.30 3.93 13.38
N PRO A 106 -1.00 4.68 12.29
CA PRO A 106 -1.76 4.59 11.05
C PRO A 106 -1.85 3.17 10.52
N GLY A 107 -3.07 2.74 10.19
CA GLY A 107 -3.32 1.42 9.63
C GLY A 107 -2.99 1.36 8.14
N TYR A 108 -2.40 0.25 7.70
CA TYR A 108 -2.31 -0.06 6.27
C TYR A 108 -3.70 -0.46 5.74
N LYS A 109 -4.12 0.08 4.59
CA LYS A 109 -5.40 -0.29 3.97
C LYS A 109 -5.40 -1.68 3.35
N SER A 110 -4.26 -2.09 2.82
CA SER A 110 -4.12 -3.36 2.12
C SER A 110 -3.03 -4.22 2.76
N GLY A 111 -1.76 -3.97 2.45
CA GLY A 111 -0.66 -4.85 2.84
C GLY A 111 -0.79 -6.27 2.23
N TYR A 112 -1.59 -6.44 1.17
CA TYR A 112 -1.94 -7.76 0.63
C TYR A 112 -0.74 -8.50 0.08
N CYS A 113 0.21 -7.79 -0.53
CA CYS A 113 1.46 -8.36 -0.97
C CYS A 113 2.22 -9.04 0.18
N MET A 114 2.16 -8.47 1.38
CA MET A 114 2.77 -9.06 2.56
C MET A 114 1.96 -10.25 3.09
N ALA A 115 0.63 -10.12 3.09
CA ALA A 115 -0.27 -11.15 3.60
C ALA A 115 -0.20 -12.47 2.79
N VAL A 116 0.04 -12.39 1.48
CA VAL A 116 0.03 -13.57 0.58
C VAL A 116 1.41 -14.14 0.30
N CYS A 117 2.49 -13.51 0.78
CA CYS A 117 3.85 -13.89 0.40
C CYS A 117 4.31 -15.12 1.18
N PRO A 118 4.66 -16.24 0.49
CA PRO A 118 5.17 -17.44 1.14
C PRO A 118 6.71 -17.48 1.19
N GLY A 119 7.39 -16.40 0.80
CA GLY A 119 8.85 -16.36 0.55
C GLY A 119 9.74 -16.33 1.80
N GLY A 120 9.31 -16.95 2.90
CA GLY A 120 10.13 -17.12 4.11
C GLY A 120 10.14 -18.59 4.53
N GLU A 121 11.26 -19.08 5.05
CA GLU A 121 11.42 -20.50 5.43
C GLU A 121 10.30 -20.97 6.37
N ASP A 122 9.90 -20.12 7.33
CA ASP A 122 8.86 -20.44 8.32
C ASP A 122 7.43 -20.39 7.75
N VAL A 123 7.22 -19.78 6.57
CA VAL A 123 5.88 -19.56 5.98
C VAL A 123 5.68 -20.24 4.63
N LEU A 124 6.73 -20.84 4.07
CA LEU A 124 6.71 -21.49 2.76
C LEU A 124 5.96 -22.82 2.76
N GLY A 125 6.04 -23.58 3.86
CA GLY A 125 5.50 -24.94 3.97
C GLY A 125 4.04 -25.07 3.52
N PRO A 126 3.09 -24.29 4.09
CA PRO A 126 1.67 -24.36 3.73
C PRO A 126 1.39 -24.12 2.24
N TYR A 127 2.17 -23.24 1.59
CA TYR A 127 2.02 -22.99 0.16
C TYR A 127 2.50 -24.17 -0.69
N LEU A 128 3.58 -24.85 -0.29
CA LEU A 128 4.12 -25.99 -1.04
C LEU A 128 3.28 -27.26 -0.86
N GLU A 129 2.73 -27.50 0.33
CA GLU A 129 1.93 -28.67 0.65
C GLU A 129 0.61 -28.70 -0.12
N ASP A 130 -0.13 -27.58 -0.14
CA ASP A 130 -1.38 -27.47 -0.89
C ASP A 130 -1.59 -26.04 -1.44
N ARG A 131 -1.04 -25.82 -2.63
CA ARG A 131 -1.18 -24.55 -3.36
C ARG A 131 -2.63 -24.15 -3.58
N LYS A 132 -3.51 -25.12 -3.83
CA LYS A 132 -4.92 -24.83 -4.09
C LYS A 132 -5.56 -24.30 -2.82
N THR A 133 -5.44 -25.02 -1.72
CA THR A 133 -5.99 -24.58 -0.43
C THR A 133 -5.38 -23.25 0.02
N PHE A 134 -4.09 -23.00 -0.23
CA PHE A 134 -3.47 -21.71 0.06
C PHE A 134 -4.10 -20.58 -0.76
N MET A 135 -4.23 -20.75 -2.08
CA MET A 135 -4.90 -19.74 -2.92
C MET A 135 -6.34 -19.50 -2.47
N ASP A 136 -7.03 -20.57 -2.10
CA ASP A 136 -8.43 -20.56 -1.71
C ASP A 136 -8.69 -19.83 -0.40
N THR A 137 -7.77 -19.93 0.57
CA THR A 137 -7.93 -19.42 1.93
C THR A 137 -7.14 -18.12 2.21
N VAL A 138 -6.07 -17.85 1.45
CA VAL A 138 -5.21 -16.67 1.67
C VAL A 138 -5.40 -15.63 0.56
N LEU A 139 -5.34 -16.03 -0.72
CA LEU A 139 -5.39 -15.08 -1.85
C LEU A 139 -6.82 -14.64 -2.17
N ARG A 140 -7.72 -15.59 -2.42
CA ARG A 140 -9.08 -15.29 -2.90
C ARG A 140 -9.86 -14.36 -1.97
N PRO A 141 -9.83 -14.52 -0.63
CA PRO A 141 -10.56 -13.61 0.26
C PRO A 141 -10.15 -12.14 0.08
N LEU A 142 -8.87 -11.85 -0.19
CA LEU A 142 -8.40 -10.49 -0.43
C LEU A 142 -8.87 -9.95 -1.79
N GLN A 143 -8.90 -10.80 -2.81
CA GLN A 143 -9.42 -10.45 -4.14
C GLN A 143 -10.94 -10.19 -4.12
N ASP A 144 -11.69 -10.99 -3.37
CA ASP A 144 -13.15 -10.95 -3.33
C ASP A 144 -13.70 -9.90 -2.36
N LYS A 145 -12.90 -9.45 -1.38
CA LYS A 145 -13.28 -8.41 -0.41
C LYS A 145 -13.84 -7.17 -1.13
N LYS A 146 -15.02 -6.72 -0.72
CA LYS A 146 -15.59 -5.44 -1.18
C LYS A 146 -15.02 -4.31 -0.34
N GLU A 147 -14.27 -3.42 -0.97
CA GLU A 147 -13.63 -2.27 -0.31
C GLU A 147 -13.40 -1.14 -1.31
N THR A 148 -13.31 0.09 -0.81
CA THR A 148 -12.95 1.25 -1.63
C THR A 148 -11.47 1.24 -1.96
N LEU A 149 -11.15 1.34 -3.24
CA LEU A 149 -9.80 1.51 -3.75
C LEU A 149 -9.54 2.98 -4.05
N TYR A 150 -8.48 3.54 -3.46
CA TYR A 150 -8.09 4.93 -3.64
C TYR A 150 -7.03 5.01 -4.73
N VAL A 151 -7.25 5.84 -5.73
CA VAL A 151 -6.36 5.96 -6.89
C VAL A 151 -6.18 7.42 -7.28
N LEU A 152 -5.09 7.71 -7.98
CA LEU A 152 -4.93 9.00 -8.65
C LEU A 152 -5.79 9.04 -9.92
N PRO A 153 -6.43 10.17 -10.25
CA PRO A 153 -7.19 10.32 -11.49
C PRO A 153 -6.35 10.03 -12.73
N GLY A 154 -6.89 9.25 -13.67
CA GLY A 154 -6.23 8.91 -14.94
C GLY A 154 -5.01 7.99 -14.82
N SER A 155 -4.74 7.43 -13.64
CA SER A 155 -3.57 6.57 -13.42
C SER A 155 -3.77 5.14 -13.95
N HIS A 156 -2.66 4.45 -14.22
CA HIS A 156 -2.69 3.01 -14.52
C HIS A 156 -3.36 2.21 -13.37
N ALA A 157 -3.17 2.63 -12.11
CA ALA A 157 -3.81 2.01 -10.96
C ALA A 157 -5.34 2.06 -11.03
N GLN A 158 -5.91 3.17 -11.53
CA GLN A 158 -7.34 3.33 -11.74
C GLN A 158 -7.84 2.34 -12.80
N GLU A 159 -7.21 2.32 -13.98
CA GLU A 159 -7.59 1.39 -15.07
C GLU A 159 -7.46 -0.07 -14.61
N TYR A 160 -6.36 -0.39 -13.94
CA TYR A 160 -6.10 -1.72 -13.41
C TYR A 160 -7.19 -2.14 -12.43
N ALA A 161 -7.52 -1.31 -11.44
CA ALA A 161 -8.53 -1.61 -10.43
C ALA A 161 -9.91 -1.84 -11.06
N GLN A 162 -10.34 -0.96 -11.95
CA GLN A 162 -11.62 -1.05 -12.64
C GLN A 162 -11.72 -2.31 -13.52
N ARG A 163 -10.64 -2.66 -14.22
CA ARG A 163 -10.61 -3.85 -15.09
C ARG A 163 -10.52 -5.14 -14.29
N ARG A 164 -9.65 -5.19 -13.29
CA ARG A 164 -9.27 -6.43 -12.58
C ARG A 164 -10.20 -6.75 -11.40
N PHE A 165 -10.75 -5.72 -10.76
CA PHE A 165 -11.59 -5.82 -9.57
C PHE A 165 -12.85 -4.93 -9.70
N PRO A 166 -13.71 -5.15 -10.71
CA PRO A 166 -14.87 -4.28 -11.00
C PRO A 166 -15.90 -4.23 -9.86
N HIS A 167 -15.88 -5.19 -8.94
CA HIS A 167 -16.73 -5.22 -7.75
C HIS A 167 -16.20 -4.38 -6.58
N LYS A 168 -14.98 -3.87 -6.66
CA LYS A 168 -14.39 -2.96 -5.66
C LYS A 168 -14.58 -1.52 -6.14
N PRO A 169 -15.36 -0.68 -5.43
CA PRO A 169 -15.56 0.71 -5.85
C PRO A 169 -14.24 1.47 -5.86
N VAL A 170 -14.04 2.30 -6.87
CA VAL A 170 -12.85 3.15 -7.02
C VAL A 170 -13.19 4.58 -6.65
N LYS A 171 -12.32 5.22 -5.87
CA LYS A 171 -12.41 6.62 -5.48
C LYS A 171 -11.13 7.36 -5.85
N GLU A 172 -11.30 8.45 -6.57
CA GLU A 172 -10.21 9.34 -6.92
C GLU A 172 -9.82 10.23 -5.73
N VAL A 173 -8.51 10.37 -5.50
CA VAL A 173 -7.91 11.23 -4.47
C VAL A 173 -6.68 11.94 -5.03
N THR A 174 -6.22 12.99 -4.36
CA THR A 174 -4.98 13.70 -4.78
C THR A 174 -3.72 13.00 -4.27
N GLY A 175 -3.87 12.14 -3.25
CA GLY A 175 -2.76 11.51 -2.54
C GLY A 175 -2.02 12.47 -1.59
N GLY A 176 -2.42 13.75 -1.54
CA GLY A 176 -1.84 14.79 -0.68
C GLY A 176 -0.39 15.15 -1.00
N TRP A 177 0.07 14.79 -2.20
CA TRP A 177 1.39 15.11 -2.69
C TRP A 177 1.35 16.48 -3.37
N GLN A 178 2.05 17.45 -2.81
CA GLN A 178 2.37 18.68 -3.54
C GLN A 178 3.83 18.61 -4.02
N PRO A 179 4.12 18.99 -5.28
CA PRO A 179 5.49 19.28 -5.69
C PRO A 179 6.10 20.29 -4.69
N PRO A 180 7.39 20.16 -4.34
CA PRO A 180 8.07 21.19 -3.57
C PRO A 180 7.82 22.56 -4.21
N ALA A 181 7.53 23.58 -3.41
CA ALA A 181 7.42 24.94 -3.92
C ALA A 181 8.68 25.29 -4.73
N GLU A 182 8.51 25.91 -5.89
CA GLU A 182 9.65 26.38 -6.68
C GLU A 182 10.53 27.25 -5.79
N ARG A 183 11.81 26.90 -5.68
CA ARG A 183 12.76 27.73 -4.94
C ARG A 183 12.79 29.09 -5.63
N PRO A 184 12.55 30.20 -4.91
CA PRO A 184 12.69 31.53 -5.51
C PRO A 184 14.09 31.62 -6.12
N THR A 185 14.16 32.03 -7.38
CA THR A 185 15.42 32.24 -8.08
C THR A 185 16.22 33.27 -7.29
N SER A 186 17.38 32.86 -6.77
CA SER A 186 18.31 33.77 -6.14
C SER A 186 18.70 34.83 -7.16
N SER A 187 18.32 36.08 -6.88
CA SER A 187 18.75 37.27 -7.62
C SER A 187 20.19 37.63 -7.27
#